data_AF-A0A2J5I4B1-F1
#
_entry.id   AF-A0A2J5I4B1-F1
#
_cell.length_a   1.000
_cell.length_b   1.000
_cell.length_c   1.000
_cell.angle_alpha   90.00
_cell.angle_beta   90.00
_cell.angle_gamma   90.00
#
_symmetry.space_group_name_H-M   'P 1'
#
loop_
_entity.id
_entity.type
_entity.pdbx_description
1 polymer ?
#
loop_
_entity_poly.entity_id
_entity_poly.type
_entity_poly.pdbx_seq_one_letter_code
_entity_poly.pdbx_strand_id
1 'polypeptide(L)'
;MDFSHCTHLIIVCCHAIYLGGPTNGASEDEWLIEPFQKGETPTYTQHVKAGLGLLEGDPGGLLVFSGGATKQDRTALTEGESYFNLAQDNNLFSFNVPPSQIRAEIHAVDSYQNILFSLLHFRRATGAYPQRISVVTHEFKRPRFMKWHFPALGLRPIAGSLTSADVDDSRLDAKVRVIGINPPEEIASLEGLLAGEGKSGIGLWRDDPYGVLGELAAKRRKRGWERGMERGVFLGVGLEGVVEELVCWDGGSWFWGLGRLPWFEWFCS
;
A
#
# COMPACT_ATOMS: atom_id res chain seq x y z
N MET A 1 -22.19 -4.18 9.15
CA MET A 1 -21.20 -4.77 10.09
C MET A 1 -20.57 -3.62 10.85
N ASP A 2 -20.29 -3.83 12.13
CA ASP A 2 -19.69 -2.82 13.01
C ASP A 2 -18.17 -3.03 13.07
N PHE A 3 -17.40 -2.03 12.63
CA PHE A 3 -15.93 -2.03 12.66
C PHE A 3 -15.39 -0.98 13.65
N SER A 4 -16.21 -0.51 14.60
CA SER A 4 -15.80 0.51 15.59
C SER A 4 -14.65 0.08 16.50
N HIS A 5 -14.43 -1.23 16.64
CA HIS A 5 -13.31 -1.80 17.40
C HIS A 5 -11.98 -1.81 16.61
N CYS A 6 -12.02 -1.65 15.28
CA CYS A 6 -10.82 -1.66 14.47
C CYS A 6 -10.01 -0.38 14.72
N THR A 7 -8.74 -0.52 15.08
CA THR A 7 -7.81 0.60 15.31
C THR A 7 -6.50 0.44 14.53
N HIS A 8 -6.27 -0.69 13.89
CA HIS A 8 -5.06 -0.98 13.13
C HIS A 8 -5.38 -1.23 11.66
N LEU A 9 -4.80 -0.42 10.79
CA LEU A 9 -4.85 -0.62 9.34
C LEU A 9 -3.64 -1.46 8.90
N ILE A 10 -3.90 -2.62 8.31
CA ILE A 10 -2.89 -3.47 7.69
C ILE A 10 -3.04 -3.32 6.18
N ILE A 11 -1.99 -2.88 5.50
CA ILE A 11 -2.00 -2.61 4.06
C ILE A 11 -1.07 -3.61 3.39
N VAL A 12 -1.56 -4.38 2.43
CA VAL A 12 -0.72 -5.13 1.51
C VAL A 12 -0.71 -4.37 0.19
N CYS A 13 0.44 -3.76 -0.13
CA CYS A 13 0.63 -3.13 -1.43
C CYS A 13 0.71 -4.20 -2.51
N CYS A 14 -0.22 -4.22 -3.45
CA CYS A 14 -0.19 -5.14 -4.57
C CYS A 14 0.78 -4.65 -5.66
N HIS A 15 1.30 -5.59 -6.46
CA HIS A 15 2.22 -5.31 -7.58
C HIS A 15 1.94 -6.17 -8.83
N ALA A 16 0.97 -7.09 -8.75
CA ALA A 16 0.64 -8.07 -9.78
C ALA A 16 -0.84 -8.43 -9.71
N ILE A 17 -1.36 -9.10 -10.75
CA ILE A 17 -2.76 -9.56 -10.77
C ILE A 17 -2.78 -11.07 -10.81
N TYR A 18 -3.35 -11.71 -9.80
CA TYR A 18 -3.68 -13.14 -9.83
C TYR A 18 -4.97 -13.37 -10.64
N LEU A 19 -4.90 -14.19 -11.68
CA LEU A 19 -5.99 -14.42 -12.63
C LEU A 19 -6.90 -15.59 -12.23
N GLY A 20 -6.57 -16.33 -11.17
CA GLY A 20 -7.21 -17.61 -10.87
C GLY A 20 -6.53 -18.77 -11.61
N GLY A 21 -6.67 -19.99 -11.09
CA GLY A 21 -6.25 -21.19 -11.78
C GLY A 21 -6.15 -22.43 -10.88
N PRO A 22 -5.92 -23.61 -11.46
CA PRO A 22 -5.99 -24.89 -10.76
C PRO A 22 -4.90 -25.08 -9.69
N THR A 23 -3.86 -24.27 -9.70
CA THR A 23 -2.75 -24.34 -8.73
C THR A 23 -2.81 -23.27 -7.66
N ASN A 24 -3.91 -22.50 -7.62
CA ASN A 24 -4.17 -21.47 -6.60
C ASN A 24 -3.01 -20.47 -6.44
N GLY A 25 -2.40 -20.05 -7.55
CA GLY A 25 -1.32 -19.07 -7.61
C GLY A 25 0.08 -19.66 -7.53
N ALA A 26 0.25 -21.00 -7.47
CA ALA A 26 1.58 -21.61 -7.50
C ALA A 26 2.23 -21.56 -8.89
N SER A 27 1.43 -21.64 -9.97
CA SER A 27 1.91 -21.46 -11.34
C SER A 27 1.97 -19.97 -11.70
N GLU A 28 3.10 -19.53 -12.26
CA GLU A 28 3.27 -18.14 -12.73
C GLU A 28 2.34 -17.78 -13.89
N ASP A 29 1.87 -18.77 -14.66
CA ASP A 29 0.88 -18.58 -15.74
C ASP A 29 -0.49 -18.10 -15.22
N GLU A 30 -0.76 -18.28 -13.93
CA GLU A 30 -1.96 -17.76 -13.25
C GLU A 30 -1.80 -16.29 -12.83
N TRP A 31 -0.71 -15.63 -13.21
CA TRP A 31 -0.41 -14.26 -12.83
C TRP A 31 -0.15 -13.37 -14.04
N LEU A 32 -0.72 -12.17 -13.99
CA LEU A 32 -0.41 -11.09 -14.90
C LEU A 32 0.67 -10.19 -14.29
N ILE A 33 1.90 -10.42 -14.73
CA ILE A 33 3.10 -9.70 -14.30
C ILE A 33 3.77 -8.95 -15.45
N GLU A 34 4.66 -8.03 -15.12
CA GLU A 34 5.59 -7.40 -16.06
C GLU A 34 6.83 -8.27 -16.27
N PRO A 35 7.57 -8.13 -17.39
CA PRO A 35 8.73 -8.98 -17.68
C PRO A 35 9.82 -8.97 -16.60
N PHE A 36 10.00 -7.85 -15.89
CA PHE A 36 10.99 -7.72 -14.83
C PHE A 36 10.57 -8.37 -13.50
N GLN A 37 9.31 -8.80 -13.38
CA GLN A 37 8.74 -9.44 -12.18
C GLN A 37 8.76 -10.96 -12.27
N LYS A 38 9.39 -11.52 -13.32
CA LYS A 38 9.45 -12.96 -13.54
C LYS A 38 10.10 -13.67 -12.34
N GLY A 39 9.46 -14.70 -11.83
CA GLY A 39 9.87 -15.46 -10.65
C GLY A 39 9.45 -14.83 -9.31
N GLU A 40 8.83 -13.64 -9.30
CA GLU A 40 8.44 -12.96 -8.05
C GLU A 40 7.06 -13.40 -7.51
N THR A 41 6.28 -14.21 -8.25
CA THR A 41 4.92 -14.62 -7.83
C THR A 41 4.85 -15.29 -6.44
N PRO A 42 5.85 -16.09 -5.98
CA PRO A 42 5.86 -16.57 -4.60
C PRO A 42 6.00 -15.44 -3.58
N THR A 43 6.74 -14.37 -3.89
CA THR A 43 6.90 -13.19 -3.03
C THR A 43 5.56 -12.49 -2.81
N TYR A 44 4.75 -12.34 -3.86
CA TYR A 44 3.41 -11.76 -3.76
C TYR A 44 2.48 -12.62 -2.88
N THR A 45 2.59 -13.94 -2.97
CA THR A 45 1.91 -14.86 -2.06
C THR A 45 2.38 -14.67 -0.62
N GLN A 46 3.68 -14.47 -0.38
CA GLN A 46 4.21 -14.17 0.95
C GLN A 46 3.71 -12.81 1.49
N HIS A 47 3.52 -11.80 0.63
CA HIS A 47 2.91 -10.53 1.05
C HIS A 47 1.48 -10.74 1.54
N VAL A 48 0.67 -11.54 0.82
CA VAL A 48 -0.68 -11.90 1.24
C VAL A 48 -0.67 -12.63 2.59
N LYS A 49 0.17 -13.66 2.73
CA LYS A 49 0.32 -14.40 4.00
C LYS A 49 0.76 -13.53 5.17
N ALA A 50 1.69 -12.59 4.94
CA ALA A 50 2.12 -11.66 5.98
C ALA A 50 0.99 -10.72 6.42
N GLY A 51 0.17 -10.23 5.48
CA GLY A 51 -1.02 -9.45 5.80
C GLY A 51 -2.04 -10.24 6.64
N LEU A 52 -2.31 -11.50 6.26
CA LEU A 52 -3.22 -12.39 6.99
C LEU A 52 -2.68 -12.74 8.38
N GLY A 53 -1.40 -13.05 8.51
CA GLY A 53 -0.78 -13.35 9.81
C GLY A 53 -0.79 -12.15 10.77
N LEU A 54 -0.63 -10.92 10.25
CA LEU A 54 -0.81 -9.71 11.06
C LEU A 54 -2.25 -9.56 11.57
N LEU A 55 -3.24 -9.91 10.74
CA LEU A 55 -4.66 -9.83 11.10
C LEU A 55 -5.05 -10.91 12.11
N GLU A 56 -4.54 -12.14 11.96
CA GLU A 56 -4.81 -13.24 12.90
C GLU A 56 -4.36 -12.91 14.33
N GLY A 57 -3.21 -12.23 14.45
CA GLY A 57 -2.67 -11.79 15.74
C GLY A 57 -3.30 -10.52 16.31
N ASP A 58 -4.25 -9.88 15.61
CA ASP A 58 -4.81 -8.58 16.00
C ASP A 58 -6.32 -8.46 15.71
N PRO A 59 -7.18 -8.72 16.71
CA PRO A 59 -8.62 -8.54 16.57
C PRO A 59 -9.05 -7.12 16.17
N GLY A 60 -8.24 -6.09 16.46
CA GLY A 60 -8.48 -4.70 16.05
C GLY A 60 -7.97 -4.36 14.65
N GLY A 61 -7.48 -5.34 13.89
CA GLY A 61 -6.93 -5.17 12.55
C GLY A 61 -8.00 -5.02 11.46
N LEU A 62 -7.71 -4.25 10.42
CA LEU A 62 -8.43 -4.29 9.15
C LEU A 62 -7.40 -4.45 8.03
N LEU A 63 -7.45 -5.58 7.33
CA LEU A 63 -6.56 -5.89 6.22
C LEU A 63 -7.13 -5.33 4.91
N VAL A 64 -6.31 -4.55 4.20
CA VAL A 64 -6.62 -3.99 2.89
C VAL A 64 -5.56 -4.46 1.90
N PHE A 65 -5.98 -5.23 0.89
CA PHE A 65 -5.21 -5.45 -0.33
C PHE A 65 -5.42 -4.24 -1.23
N SER A 66 -4.37 -3.46 -1.51
CA SER A 66 -4.49 -2.18 -2.20
C SER A 66 -3.76 -2.17 -3.52
N GLY A 67 -4.53 -1.92 -4.58
CA GLY A 67 -4.05 -1.75 -5.94
C GLY A 67 -5.21 -1.81 -6.94
N GLY A 68 -5.23 -0.88 -7.89
CA GLY A 68 -6.27 -0.76 -8.91
C GLY A 68 -6.01 -1.61 -10.15
N ALA A 69 -6.83 -1.41 -11.19
CA ALA A 69 -6.63 -2.04 -12.49
C ALA A 69 -5.45 -1.39 -13.23
N THR A 70 -4.21 -1.80 -12.91
CA THR A 70 -2.98 -1.21 -13.49
C THR A 70 -2.66 -1.74 -14.90
N LYS A 71 -3.37 -2.79 -15.35
CA LYS A 71 -3.16 -3.52 -16.61
C LYS A 71 -4.47 -3.60 -17.42
N GLN A 72 -5.15 -2.46 -17.57
CA GLN A 72 -6.49 -2.33 -18.16
C GLN A 72 -6.58 -2.83 -19.61
N ASP A 73 -5.46 -2.85 -20.33
CA ASP A 73 -5.33 -3.40 -21.68
C ASP A 73 -5.48 -4.93 -21.71
N ARG A 74 -5.28 -5.60 -20.58
CA ARG A 74 -5.29 -7.06 -20.45
C ARG A 74 -6.42 -7.58 -19.56
N THR A 75 -6.82 -6.83 -18.53
CA THR A 75 -7.91 -7.22 -17.63
C THR A 75 -8.52 -6.03 -16.90
N ALA A 76 -9.81 -6.12 -16.56
CA ALA A 76 -10.50 -5.19 -15.68
C ALA A 76 -10.31 -5.50 -14.18
N LEU A 77 -9.80 -6.71 -13.87
CA LEU A 77 -9.53 -7.14 -12.50
C LEU A 77 -8.47 -6.23 -11.87
N THR A 78 -8.76 -5.72 -10.67
CA THR A 78 -7.79 -4.90 -9.94
C THR A 78 -6.77 -5.75 -9.22
N GLU A 79 -5.59 -5.19 -8.95
CA GLU A 79 -4.58 -5.91 -8.16
C GLU A 79 -5.10 -6.26 -6.75
N GLY A 80 -5.83 -5.36 -6.10
CA GLY A 80 -6.43 -5.56 -4.79
C GLY A 80 -7.47 -6.68 -4.75
N GLU A 81 -8.39 -6.72 -5.73
CA GLU A 81 -9.35 -7.83 -5.87
C GLU A 81 -8.63 -9.14 -6.14
N SER A 82 -7.59 -9.12 -6.98
CA SER A 82 -6.86 -10.35 -7.32
C SER A 82 -6.15 -10.97 -6.11
N TYR A 83 -5.60 -10.16 -5.20
CA TYR A 83 -4.95 -10.65 -3.98
C TYR A 83 -5.99 -11.15 -2.97
N PHE A 84 -7.18 -10.53 -2.94
CA PHE A 84 -8.32 -11.04 -2.18
C PHE A 84 -8.75 -12.42 -2.69
N ASN A 85 -8.90 -12.57 -4.01
CA ASN A 85 -9.24 -13.85 -4.65
C ASN A 85 -8.17 -14.91 -4.36
N LEU A 86 -6.88 -14.57 -4.47
CA LEU A 86 -5.79 -15.47 -4.12
C LEU A 86 -5.90 -16.00 -2.69
N ALA A 87 -6.20 -15.10 -1.74
CA ALA A 87 -6.43 -15.48 -0.35
C ALA A 87 -7.62 -16.44 -0.22
N GLN A 88 -8.73 -16.17 -0.91
CA GLN A 88 -9.94 -17.01 -0.86
C GLN A 88 -9.71 -18.39 -1.49
N ASP A 89 -9.11 -18.46 -2.67
CA ASP A 89 -8.84 -19.71 -3.39
C ASP A 89 -7.89 -20.64 -2.62
N ASN A 90 -7.04 -20.05 -1.77
CA ASN A 90 -6.16 -20.78 -0.85
C ASN A 90 -6.76 -21.01 0.54
N ASN A 91 -8.08 -20.83 0.73
CA ASN A 91 -8.75 -20.94 2.02
C ASN A 91 -8.04 -20.15 3.13
N LEU A 92 -7.73 -18.89 2.83
CA LEU A 92 -6.98 -17.94 3.65
C LEU A 92 -5.63 -18.50 4.14
N PHE A 93 -5.02 -19.43 3.39
CA PHE A 93 -3.78 -20.12 3.77
C PHE A 93 -3.82 -20.72 5.18
N SER A 94 -5.00 -21.15 5.64
CA SER A 94 -5.27 -21.67 6.99
C SER A 94 -5.16 -20.66 8.15
N PHE A 95 -5.04 -19.36 7.87
CA PHE A 95 -5.14 -18.33 8.90
C PHE A 95 -6.59 -18.21 9.40
N ASN A 96 -6.76 -18.17 10.72
CA ASN A 96 -8.06 -18.02 11.38
C ASN A 96 -8.40 -16.53 11.56
N VAL A 97 -8.78 -15.89 10.45
CA VAL A 97 -9.16 -14.47 10.43
C VAL A 97 -10.62 -14.30 10.02
N PRO A 98 -11.32 -13.29 10.56
CA PRO A 98 -12.68 -12.97 10.14
C PRO A 98 -12.66 -12.38 8.72
N PRO A 99 -13.30 -13.02 7.71
CA PRO A 99 -13.27 -12.53 6.33
C PRO A 99 -13.84 -11.12 6.17
N SER A 100 -14.73 -10.69 7.06
CA SER A 100 -15.27 -9.33 7.09
C SER A 100 -14.22 -8.25 7.35
N GLN A 101 -13.09 -8.59 7.97
CA GLN A 101 -11.98 -7.65 8.23
C GLN A 101 -10.95 -7.62 7.09
N ILE A 102 -11.23 -8.27 5.97
CA ILE A 102 -10.40 -8.24 4.77
C ILE A 102 -11.14 -7.48 3.67
N ARG A 103 -10.48 -6.51 3.04
CA ARG A 103 -11.05 -5.70 1.96
C ARG A 103 -10.08 -5.53 0.80
N ALA A 104 -10.63 -5.25 -0.38
CA ALA A 104 -9.88 -4.76 -1.52
C ALA A 104 -10.06 -3.24 -1.66
N GLU A 105 -8.96 -2.53 -1.90
CA GLU A 105 -8.92 -1.14 -2.35
C GLU A 105 -8.50 -1.17 -3.82
N ILE A 106 -9.35 -0.62 -4.69
CA ILE A 106 -9.35 -0.90 -6.14
C ILE A 106 -8.94 0.31 -7.02
N HIS A 107 -8.47 1.39 -6.42
CA HIS A 107 -8.17 2.64 -7.12
C HIS A 107 -6.67 2.96 -7.16
N ALA A 108 -5.88 2.48 -6.20
CA ALA A 108 -4.48 2.90 -6.11
C ALA A 108 -3.64 2.35 -7.27
N VAL A 109 -2.99 3.23 -8.04
CA VAL A 109 -2.12 2.82 -9.15
C VAL A 109 -0.64 3.06 -8.86
N ASP A 110 -0.29 3.45 -7.64
CA ASP A 110 1.08 3.56 -7.15
C ASP A 110 1.19 3.37 -5.62
N SER A 111 2.44 3.35 -5.12
CA SER A 111 2.71 3.09 -3.71
C SER A 111 2.31 4.21 -2.74
N TYR A 112 2.17 5.47 -3.19
CA TYR A 112 1.67 6.54 -2.34
C TYR A 112 0.16 6.40 -2.17
N GLN A 113 -0.54 6.17 -3.29
CA GLN A 113 -1.98 5.92 -3.31
C GLN A 113 -2.34 4.67 -2.51
N ASN A 114 -1.51 3.62 -2.51
CA ASN A 114 -1.77 2.44 -1.69
C ASN A 114 -1.96 2.78 -0.21
N ILE A 115 -1.21 3.76 0.32
CA ILE A 115 -1.32 4.17 1.71
C ILE A 115 -2.54 5.09 1.88
N LEU A 116 -2.61 6.15 1.08
CA LEU A 116 -3.66 7.15 1.21
C LEU A 116 -5.04 6.53 1.02
N PHE A 117 -5.26 5.76 -0.06
CA PHE A 117 -6.58 5.22 -0.35
C PHE A 117 -6.98 4.13 0.65
N SER A 118 -6.04 3.31 1.12
CA SER A 118 -6.31 2.37 2.23
C SER A 118 -6.71 3.10 3.52
N LEU A 119 -6.06 4.23 3.85
CA LEU A 119 -6.39 5.07 4.99
C LEU A 119 -7.82 5.63 4.89
N LEU A 120 -8.23 6.08 3.70
CA LEU A 120 -9.59 6.55 3.44
C LEU A 120 -10.63 5.42 3.45
N HIS A 121 -10.27 4.24 2.92
CA HIS A 121 -11.10 3.05 2.99
C HIS A 121 -11.34 2.60 4.44
N PHE A 122 -10.31 2.69 5.29
CA PHE A 122 -10.44 2.45 6.72
C PHE A 122 -11.41 3.44 7.36
N ARG A 123 -11.21 4.74 7.16
CA ARG A 123 -12.09 5.80 7.69
C ARG A 123 -13.55 5.64 7.29
N ARG A 124 -13.80 5.21 6.04
CA ARG A 124 -15.16 4.91 5.53
C ARG A 124 -15.77 3.66 6.16
N ALA A 125 -14.95 2.66 6.51
CA ALA A 125 -15.42 1.41 7.09
C ALA A 125 -15.70 1.53 8.61
N THR A 126 -14.84 2.23 9.34
CA THR A 126 -14.83 2.25 10.80
C THR A 126 -15.43 3.54 11.38
N GLY A 127 -15.54 4.60 10.59
CA GLY A 127 -15.92 5.93 11.06
C GLY A 127 -14.78 6.72 11.73
N ALA A 128 -13.60 6.12 11.89
CA ALA A 128 -12.42 6.74 12.53
C ALA A 128 -11.14 6.47 11.73
N TYR A 129 -10.09 7.27 11.95
CA TYR A 129 -8.77 6.98 11.41
C TYR A 129 -8.02 5.95 12.27
N PRO A 130 -7.14 5.13 11.68
CA PRO A 130 -6.40 4.12 12.43
C PRO A 130 -5.40 4.75 13.39
N GLN A 131 -5.14 4.08 14.50
CA GLN A 131 -4.10 4.40 15.47
C GLN A 131 -2.76 3.74 15.13
N ARG A 132 -2.80 2.65 14.34
CA ARG A 132 -1.61 1.94 13.87
C ARG A 132 -1.72 1.63 12.38
N ILE A 133 -0.60 1.66 11.66
CA ILE A 133 -0.51 1.27 10.25
C ILE A 133 0.67 0.31 10.06
N SER A 134 0.40 -0.89 9.53
CA SER A 134 1.44 -1.82 9.04
C SER A 134 1.35 -1.93 7.52
N VAL A 135 2.45 -1.68 6.81
CA VAL A 135 2.50 -1.77 5.35
C VAL A 135 3.37 -2.94 4.92
N VAL A 136 2.76 -3.95 4.31
CA VAL A 136 3.44 -5.07 3.66
C VAL A 136 3.78 -4.69 2.22
N THR A 137 5.06 -4.75 1.88
CA THR A 137 5.58 -4.43 0.53
C THR A 137 6.97 -5.05 0.37
N HIS A 138 7.65 -4.78 -0.74
CA HIS A 138 9.05 -5.11 -0.91
C HIS A 138 9.96 -4.32 0.04
N GLU A 139 10.94 -4.98 0.65
CA GLU A 139 11.90 -4.36 1.59
C GLU A 139 12.74 -3.29 0.89
N PHE A 140 13.14 -3.50 -0.36
CA PHE A 140 13.90 -2.47 -1.10
C PHE A 140 13.12 -1.15 -1.27
N LYS A 141 11.78 -1.16 -1.14
CA LYS A 141 10.94 0.06 -1.18
C LYS A 141 10.85 0.76 0.17
N ARG A 142 11.29 0.15 1.29
CA ARG A 142 11.19 0.73 2.66
C ARG A 142 11.70 2.18 2.71
N PRO A 143 12.87 2.55 2.15
CA PRO A 143 13.35 3.92 2.24
C PRO A 143 12.40 4.93 1.59
N ARG A 144 11.71 4.56 0.51
CA ARG A 144 10.72 5.42 -0.15
C ARG A 144 9.51 5.66 0.75
N PHE A 145 8.99 4.62 1.40
CA PHE A 145 7.87 4.75 2.34
C PHE A 145 8.26 5.62 3.54
N MET A 146 9.39 5.33 4.15
CA MET A 146 9.84 6.00 5.37
C MET A 146 10.23 7.46 5.15
N LYS A 147 10.89 7.78 4.03
CA LYS A 147 11.42 9.12 3.77
C LYS A 147 10.45 10.04 3.03
N TRP A 148 9.56 9.49 2.19
CA TRP A 148 8.72 10.30 1.31
C TRP A 148 7.24 10.07 1.56
N HIS A 149 6.75 8.83 1.52
CA HIS A 149 5.31 8.60 1.58
C HIS A 149 4.69 8.89 2.94
N PHE A 150 5.28 8.36 4.02
CA PHE A 150 4.76 8.60 5.36
C PHE A 150 4.83 10.09 5.73
N PRO A 151 5.96 10.81 5.53
CA PRO A 151 6.00 12.25 5.75
C PRO A 151 4.99 13.04 4.91
N ALA A 152 4.80 12.70 3.63
CA ALA A 152 3.83 13.37 2.74
C ALA A 152 2.37 13.19 3.20
N LEU A 153 2.12 12.18 4.04
CA LEU A 153 0.82 11.92 4.64
C LEU A 153 0.75 12.37 6.11
N GLY A 154 1.79 13.02 6.66
CA GLY A 154 1.80 13.40 8.07
C GLY A 154 1.88 12.22 9.04
N LEU A 155 2.30 11.05 8.54
CA LEU A 155 2.57 9.86 9.34
C LEU A 155 4.05 9.92 9.74
N ARG A 156 4.36 10.06 11.04
CA ARG A 156 5.76 10.01 11.48
C ARG A 156 6.11 8.57 11.85
N PRO A 157 7.05 7.94 11.12
CA PRO A 157 7.74 6.79 11.69
C PRO A 157 8.51 7.25 12.94
N ILE A 158 8.56 6.43 13.99
CA ILE A 158 9.25 6.78 15.24
C ILE A 158 10.69 7.22 14.91
N ALA A 159 11.05 8.43 15.36
CA ALA A 159 12.23 9.19 14.94
C ALA A 159 13.60 8.62 15.39
N GLY A 160 13.66 7.37 15.85
CA GLY A 160 14.89 6.76 16.38
C GLY A 160 15.90 6.27 15.33
N SER A 161 15.62 6.36 14.02
CA SER A 161 16.45 5.66 13.03
C SER A 161 16.51 6.35 11.66
N LEU A 162 17.31 7.41 11.58
CA LEU A 162 17.82 7.95 10.32
C LEU A 162 19.27 7.53 10.04
N THR A 163 19.86 6.65 10.86
CA THR A 163 21.19 6.07 10.62
C THR A 163 21.07 4.61 10.20
N SER A 164 21.41 4.37 8.94
CA SER A 164 21.23 3.15 8.17
C SER A 164 22.22 2.02 8.51
N ALA A 165 22.40 1.66 9.78
CA ALA A 165 23.32 0.56 10.13
C ALA A 165 22.76 -0.46 11.12
N ASP A 166 21.95 -0.11 12.12
CA ASP A 166 21.70 -1.03 13.26
C ASP A 166 20.27 -1.00 13.84
N VAL A 167 19.23 -0.78 13.03
CA VAL A 167 17.86 -0.69 13.59
C VAL A 167 16.97 -1.85 13.18
N ASP A 168 16.75 -2.69 14.18
CA ASP A 168 15.62 -3.59 14.29
C ASP A 168 14.31 -2.78 14.40
N ASP A 169 13.79 -2.36 13.24
CA ASP A 169 12.50 -1.67 13.05
C ASP A 169 11.30 -2.63 13.24
N SER A 170 11.53 -3.84 13.78
CA SER A 170 10.48 -4.77 14.22
C SER A 170 9.80 -4.36 15.52
N ARG A 171 10.22 -3.23 16.12
CA ARG A 171 9.61 -2.63 17.30
C ARG A 171 8.09 -2.58 17.17
N LEU A 172 7.44 -3.48 17.94
CA LEU A 172 6.00 -3.73 17.88
C LEU A 172 5.15 -2.49 18.23
N ASP A 173 5.77 -1.49 18.85
CA ASP A 173 5.20 -0.23 19.33
C ASP A 173 5.21 0.91 18.30
N ALA A 174 5.81 0.73 17.11
CA ALA A 174 5.74 1.74 16.06
C ALA A 174 4.29 1.97 15.58
N LYS A 175 3.83 3.24 15.64
CA LYS A 175 2.51 3.66 15.14
C LYS A 175 2.39 3.41 13.63
N VAL A 176 3.47 3.59 12.86
CA VAL A 176 3.56 3.24 11.45
C VAL A 176 4.82 2.42 11.18
N ARG A 177 4.71 1.31 10.45
CA ARG A 177 5.84 0.44 10.12
C ARG A 177 5.72 -0.21 8.74
N VAL A 178 6.86 -0.64 8.20
CA VAL A 178 6.95 -1.45 6.97
C VAL A 178 7.33 -2.88 7.32
N ILE A 179 6.59 -3.85 6.76
CA ILE A 179 6.93 -5.27 6.74
C ILE A 179 7.44 -5.58 5.33
N GLY A 180 8.76 -5.59 5.18
CA GLY A 180 9.40 -5.74 3.89
C GLY A 180 9.73 -7.19 3.56
N ILE A 181 9.34 -7.64 2.38
CA ILE A 181 9.61 -8.98 1.88
C ILE A 181 10.09 -8.87 0.43
N ASN A 182 11.37 -9.14 0.20
CA ASN A 182 11.94 -9.17 -1.14
C ASN A 182 11.80 -10.57 -1.78
N PRO A 183 11.86 -10.65 -3.11
CA PRO A 183 12.15 -11.92 -3.76
C PRO A 183 13.51 -12.48 -3.31
N PRO A 184 13.72 -13.80 -3.38
CA PRO A 184 15.02 -14.41 -3.16
C PRO A 184 16.10 -13.81 -4.07
N GLU A 185 17.35 -13.79 -3.61
CA GLU A 185 18.49 -13.20 -4.34
C GLU A 185 18.71 -13.87 -5.71
N GLU A 186 18.35 -15.15 -5.83
CA GLU A 186 18.43 -15.92 -7.08
C GLU A 186 17.42 -15.45 -8.13
N ILE A 187 16.34 -14.80 -7.70
CA ILE A 187 15.30 -14.24 -8.58
C ILE A 187 15.62 -12.79 -8.93
N ALA A 188 15.99 -11.98 -7.94
CA ALA A 188 16.39 -10.60 -8.15
C ALA A 188 17.44 -10.17 -7.13
N SER A 189 18.60 -9.73 -7.62
CA SER A 189 19.69 -9.30 -6.73
C SER A 189 19.34 -8.03 -5.98
N LEU A 190 19.76 -7.94 -4.71
CA LEU A 190 19.53 -6.75 -3.89
C LEU A 190 20.13 -5.50 -4.54
N GLU A 191 21.32 -5.61 -5.14
CA GLU A 191 21.95 -4.51 -5.87
C GLU A 191 21.07 -4.02 -7.04
N GLY A 192 20.52 -4.94 -7.83
CA GLY A 192 19.63 -4.61 -8.94
C GLY A 192 18.33 -3.94 -8.49
N LEU A 193 17.73 -4.47 -7.41
CA LEU A 193 16.52 -3.91 -6.81
C LEU A 193 16.75 -2.49 -6.27
N LEU A 194 17.85 -2.26 -5.55
CA LEU A 194 18.22 -0.95 -5.02
C LEU A 194 18.59 0.05 -6.13
N ALA A 195 19.31 -0.40 -7.17
CA ALA A 195 19.63 0.44 -8.31
C ALA A 195 18.37 0.87 -9.08
N GLY A 196 17.41 -0.04 -9.26
CA GLY A 196 16.11 0.26 -9.85
C GLY A 196 15.29 1.24 -9.01
N GLU A 197 15.23 1.03 -7.69
CA GLU A 197 14.53 1.91 -6.75
C GLU A 197 15.18 3.30 -6.66
N GLY A 198 16.51 3.39 -6.71
CA GLY A 198 17.23 4.66 -6.70
C GLY A 198 16.90 5.53 -7.93
N LYS A 199 16.86 4.92 -9.12
CA LYS A 199 16.60 5.63 -10.39
C LYS A 199 15.12 5.97 -10.58
N SER A 200 14.24 4.99 -10.37
CA SER A 200 12.81 5.07 -10.76
C SER A 200 11.85 5.18 -9.58
N GLY A 201 12.37 5.14 -8.36
CA GLY A 201 11.64 5.27 -7.11
C GLY A 201 12.05 6.54 -6.37
N ILE A 202 12.98 6.42 -5.41
CA ILE A 202 13.35 7.45 -4.43
C ILE A 202 13.62 8.81 -5.08
N GLY A 203 14.36 8.86 -6.19
CA GLY A 203 14.66 10.12 -6.88
C GLY A 203 13.41 10.87 -7.32
N LEU A 204 12.47 10.17 -7.97
CA LEU A 204 11.22 10.77 -8.45
C LEU A 204 10.32 11.22 -7.29
N TRP A 205 10.20 10.41 -6.24
CA TRP A 205 9.33 10.70 -5.10
C TRP A 205 9.88 11.78 -4.16
N ARG A 206 11.20 12.03 -4.18
CA ARG A 206 11.77 13.19 -3.49
C ARG A 206 11.26 14.50 -4.10
N ASP A 207 11.28 14.56 -5.43
CA ASP A 207 11.01 15.79 -6.18
C ASP A 207 9.49 15.96 -6.44
N ASP A 208 8.71 14.86 -6.35
CA ASP A 208 7.25 14.84 -6.41
C ASP A 208 6.66 13.86 -5.36
N PRO A 209 6.55 14.27 -4.08
CA PRO A 209 6.09 13.41 -2.98
C PRO A 209 4.63 12.94 -3.11
N TYR A 210 3.83 13.56 -3.98
CA TYR A 210 2.40 13.28 -4.14
C TYR A 210 2.09 12.55 -5.46
N GLY A 211 3.09 12.38 -6.33
CA GLY A 211 2.99 11.63 -7.59
C GLY A 211 2.12 12.29 -8.65
N VAL A 212 1.96 13.61 -8.60
CA VAL A 212 1.05 14.39 -9.47
C VAL A 212 1.78 15.20 -10.54
N LEU A 213 3.11 15.12 -10.59
CA LEU A 213 3.95 15.83 -11.54
C LEU A 213 4.73 14.87 -12.46
N GLY A 214 5.18 15.41 -13.60
CA GLY A 214 6.16 14.81 -14.49
C GLY A 214 5.95 13.31 -14.78
N GLU A 215 6.98 12.52 -14.49
CA GLU A 215 7.01 11.08 -14.78
C GLU A 215 6.02 10.28 -13.93
N LEU A 216 5.79 10.64 -12.66
CA LEU A 216 4.86 9.93 -11.79
C LEU A 216 3.41 10.12 -12.26
N ALA A 217 3.03 11.34 -12.63
CA ALA A 217 1.73 11.59 -13.26
C ALA A 217 1.57 10.86 -14.60
N ALA A 218 2.63 10.78 -15.40
CA ALA A 218 2.60 10.00 -16.65
C ALA A 218 2.41 8.50 -16.39
N LYS A 219 3.07 7.95 -15.35
CA LYS A 219 2.87 6.55 -14.91
C LYS A 219 1.44 6.30 -14.45
N ARG A 220 0.83 7.22 -13.68
CA ARG A 220 -0.58 7.16 -13.29
C ARG A 220 -1.52 7.08 -14.50
N ARG A 221 -1.35 7.98 -15.47
CA ARG A 221 -2.15 7.98 -16.71
C ARG A 221 -2.01 6.68 -17.50
N LYS A 222 -0.80 6.13 -17.61
CA LYS A 222 -0.58 4.82 -18.26
C LYS A 222 -1.35 3.68 -17.58
N ARG A 223 -1.62 3.81 -16.28
CA ARG A 223 -2.39 2.86 -15.46
C ARG A 223 -3.87 3.23 -15.34
N GLY A 224 -4.35 4.13 -16.20
CA GLY A 224 -5.76 4.54 -16.24
C GLY A 224 -6.19 5.52 -15.15
N TRP A 225 -5.25 6.16 -14.45
CA TRP A 225 -5.55 7.20 -13.47
C TRP A 225 -5.26 8.59 -14.03
N GLU A 226 -6.32 9.33 -14.35
CA GLU A 226 -6.25 10.71 -14.81
C GLU A 226 -6.48 11.71 -13.66
N ARG A 227 -5.86 12.89 -13.76
CA ARG A 227 -6.08 13.99 -12.82
C ARG A 227 -7.56 14.38 -12.84
N GLY A 228 -8.16 14.52 -11.68
CA GLY A 228 -9.57 14.83 -11.50
C GLY A 228 -10.42 13.61 -11.15
N MET A 229 -9.96 12.39 -11.42
CA MET A 229 -10.67 11.17 -11.02
C MET A 229 -10.83 11.08 -9.50
N GLU A 230 -9.84 11.57 -8.74
CA GLU A 230 -9.89 11.64 -7.28
C GLU A 230 -11.12 12.39 -6.76
N ARG A 231 -11.64 13.37 -7.53
CA ARG A 231 -12.83 14.15 -7.17
C ARG A 231 -14.09 13.29 -7.21
N GLY A 232 -14.23 12.44 -8.21
CA GLY A 232 -15.37 11.52 -8.30
C GLY A 232 -15.34 10.41 -7.24
N VAL A 233 -14.13 10.04 -6.78
CA VAL A 233 -13.96 8.92 -5.84
C VAL A 233 -14.02 9.37 -4.38
N PHE A 234 -13.47 10.54 -4.05
CA PHE A 234 -13.19 10.94 -2.67
C PHE A 234 -13.80 12.28 -2.22
N LEU A 235 -14.37 13.11 -3.10
CA LEU A 235 -15.01 14.37 -2.66
C LEU A 235 -16.49 14.16 -2.34
N GLY A 236 -16.97 14.80 -1.27
CA GLY A 236 -18.37 14.74 -0.84
C GLY A 236 -18.79 13.38 -0.27
N VAL A 237 -17.84 12.49 0.04
CA VAL A 237 -18.10 11.14 0.57
C VAL A 237 -18.01 11.06 2.09
N GLY A 238 -18.06 12.21 2.77
CA GLY A 238 -18.01 12.32 4.23
C GLY A 238 -16.60 12.36 4.82
N LEU A 239 -15.59 12.74 4.03
CA LEU A 239 -14.23 13.03 4.51
C LEU A 239 -14.14 14.47 5.01
N GLU A 240 -13.18 14.73 5.88
CA GLU A 240 -12.89 16.08 6.38
C GLU A 240 -12.31 16.94 5.23
N GLY A 241 -12.67 18.22 5.15
CA GLY A 241 -12.30 19.07 4.00
C GLY A 241 -10.78 19.14 3.72
N VAL A 242 -9.95 19.12 4.76
CA VAL A 242 -8.48 19.06 4.62
C VAL A 242 -7.98 17.74 3.99
N VAL A 243 -8.71 16.65 4.20
CA VAL A 243 -8.39 15.36 3.60
C VAL A 243 -8.76 15.36 2.13
N GLU A 244 -9.90 15.96 1.77
CA GLU A 244 -10.27 16.19 0.36
C GLU A 244 -9.25 17.12 -0.33
N GLU A 245 -8.78 18.16 0.35
CA GLU A 245 -7.68 19.02 -0.14
C GLU A 245 -6.40 18.22 -0.40
N LEU A 246 -5.98 17.34 0.52
CA LEU A 246 -4.81 16.48 0.34
C LEU A 246 -4.95 15.52 -0.85
N VAL A 247 -6.14 14.92 -1.00
CA VAL A 247 -6.42 13.97 -2.09
C VAL A 247 -6.36 14.66 -3.46
N CYS A 248 -6.84 15.90 -3.53
CA CYS A 248 -6.80 16.74 -4.74
C CYS A 248 -5.53 17.58 -4.87
N TRP A 249 -4.52 17.35 -4.02
CA TRP A 249 -3.32 18.15 -3.99
C TRP A 249 -2.59 18.12 -5.34
N ASP A 250 -2.26 19.29 -5.86
CA ASP A 250 -1.64 19.46 -7.18
C ASP A 250 -0.12 19.43 -7.17
N GLY A 251 0.48 19.22 -5.99
CA GLY A 251 1.91 19.06 -5.83
C GLY A 251 2.65 20.38 -5.93
N GLY A 252 3.86 20.35 -6.47
CA GLY A 252 4.75 21.53 -6.61
C GLY A 252 5.34 22.04 -5.29
N SER A 253 4.75 21.66 -4.16
CA SER A 253 5.26 21.88 -2.82
C SER A 253 4.70 20.83 -1.86
N TRP A 254 5.19 20.86 -0.62
CA TRP A 254 4.58 20.10 0.46
C TRP A 254 3.18 20.62 0.76
N PHE A 255 2.25 19.70 1.01
CA PHE A 255 0.88 20.02 1.37
C PHE A 255 0.87 20.86 2.66
N TRP A 256 0.40 22.10 2.57
CA TRP A 256 0.36 23.03 3.70
C TRP A 256 -0.60 22.59 4.81
N GLY A 257 -1.58 21.74 4.48
CA GLY A 257 -2.62 21.30 5.40
C GLY A 257 -2.21 20.12 6.29
N LEU A 258 -0.96 19.65 6.23
CA LEU A 258 -0.49 18.46 6.96
C LEU A 258 -0.86 18.50 8.46
N GLY A 259 -0.58 19.60 9.15
CA GLY A 259 -0.86 19.75 10.58
C GLY A 259 -2.35 19.77 10.95
N ARG A 260 -3.24 19.89 9.98
CA ARG A 260 -4.70 19.86 10.17
C ARG A 260 -5.30 18.49 9.83
N LEU A 261 -4.51 17.54 9.34
CA LEU A 261 -5.02 16.20 9.03
C LEU A 261 -5.52 15.53 10.32
N PRO A 262 -6.69 14.84 10.29
CA PRO A 262 -7.31 14.28 11.50
C PRO A 262 -6.43 13.29 12.28
N TRP A 263 -5.48 12.65 11.61
CA TRP A 263 -4.54 11.69 12.20
C TRP A 263 -3.20 12.32 12.59
N PHE A 264 -2.93 13.58 12.24
CA PHE A 264 -1.60 14.17 12.36
C PHE A 264 -1.07 14.15 13.79
N GLU A 265 -1.84 14.66 14.75
CA GLU A 265 -1.41 14.72 16.17
C GLU A 265 -1.14 13.32 16.73
N TRP A 266 -1.96 12.33 16.36
CA TRP A 266 -1.77 10.97 16.82
C TRP A 266 -0.47 10.38 16.31
N PHE A 267 -0.14 10.56 15.03
CA PHE A 267 1.10 10.01 14.46
C PHE A 267 2.34 10.89 14.73
N CYS A 268 2.16 12.16 15.10
CA CYS A 268 3.27 13.08 15.35
C CYS A 268 3.63 13.31 16.82
N SER A 269 2.81 12.81 17.75
CA SER A 269 3.08 12.74 19.19
C SER A 269 3.95 11.55 19.56
#